data_AF-A0A1H0AWN9-F1
#
_entry.id   AF-A0A1H0AWN9-F1
#
_cell.length_a   1.000
_cell.length_b   1.000
_cell.length_c   1.000
_cell.angle_alpha   90.00
_cell.angle_beta   90.00
_cell.angle_gamma   90.00
#
_symmetry.space_group_name_H-M   'P 1'
#
loop_
_entity.id
_entity.type
_entity.pdbx_description
1 polymer ?
#
loop_
_entity_poly.entity_id
_entity_poly.type
_entity_poly.pdbx_seq_one_letter_code
_entity_poly.pdbx_strand_id
1 'polypeptide(L)'
;MKDALHYILSEVKSKRLAKTDALDLIRQFETKTITNKSSYFNPLLHQNTSNFTEQRFSSTFIGEEFFLTDHMVKGKKMLPGVAYLEMARAAVEQAAGDLEDDQTGIRLENVLWIRPIIAGEEPIQVHIGLFLDDKGLISFEIYTEQNNAEPLLHSQGSAVLTKVADIPVIDIKALQAQCNQSVLSPIQCYEAFRSMGLSYGASHQGIEKINLGTGQALAKLFLPSSVSDTQNQFVLHPSVMDAALQTSIGLLMGAENVNNHHPMKLFLPFALDKLEIIEKCTAVMWCWVRYSEGSKSGDKMQKVDIDLCDEQGNVCVRLKGFSARSPEGET
;
A
#
# COMPACT_ATOMS: atom_id res chain seq x y z
N MET A 1 20.38 20.36 18.01
CA MET A 1 19.50 21.50 17.64
C MET A 1 19.84 22.78 18.42
N LYS A 2 19.84 22.78 19.76
CA LYS A 2 20.18 23.98 20.56
C LYS A 2 21.55 24.58 20.22
N ASP A 3 22.60 23.76 20.06
CA ASP A 3 23.95 24.26 19.78
C ASP A 3 24.09 24.85 18.37
N ALA A 4 23.42 24.25 17.38
CA ALA A 4 23.39 24.77 16.00
C ALA A 4 22.60 26.08 15.90
N LEU A 5 21.47 26.19 16.61
CA LEU A 5 20.69 27.43 16.65
C LEU A 5 21.45 28.55 17.40
N HIS A 6 22.15 28.21 18.49
CA HIS A 6 23.03 29.16 19.18
C HIS A 6 24.18 29.63 18.29
N TYR A 7 24.78 28.73 17.50
CA TYR A 7 25.80 29.07 16.52
C TYR A 7 25.27 30.01 15.43
N ILE A 8 24.16 29.67 14.76
CA ILE A 8 23.55 30.50 13.71
C ILE A 8 23.18 31.89 14.26
N LEU A 9 22.60 31.96 15.46
CA LEU A 9 22.26 33.22 16.12
C LEU A 9 23.51 34.05 16.47
N SER A 10 24.62 33.40 16.80
CA SER A 10 25.90 34.08 17.06
C SER A 10 26.52 34.68 15.79
N GLU A 11 26.42 33.99 14.65
CA GLU A 11 26.91 34.45 13.34
C GLU A 11 26.06 35.59 12.76
N VAL A 12 24.75 35.58 12.99
CA VAL A 12 23.87 36.72 12.65
C VAL A 12 24.19 37.93 13.52
N LYS A 13 24.43 37.74 14.83
CA LYS A 13 24.82 38.83 15.74
C LYS A 13 26.17 39.45 15.39
N SER A 14 27.13 38.65 14.90
CA SER A 14 28.44 39.13 14.44
C SER A 14 28.43 39.71 13.03
N LYS A 15 27.25 39.77 12.36
CA LYS A 15 27.04 40.23 10.97
C LYS A 15 27.82 39.43 9.92
N ARG A 16 28.24 38.20 10.25
CA ARG A 16 28.92 37.29 9.31
C ARG A 16 27.94 36.49 8.46
N LEU A 17 26.68 36.41 8.89
CA LEU A 17 25.60 35.76 8.16
C LEU A 17 24.39 36.70 8.02
N ALA A 18 23.83 36.82 6.81
CA ALA A 18 22.63 37.61 6.59
C ALA A 18 21.40 36.92 7.20
N LYS A 19 20.39 37.71 7.60
CA LYS A 19 19.17 37.17 8.24
C LYS A 19 18.39 36.23 7.33
N THR A 20 18.38 36.48 6.02
CA THR A 20 17.73 35.62 5.01
C THR A 20 18.41 34.27 4.92
N ASP A 21 19.74 34.26 4.84
CA ASP A 21 20.53 33.03 4.74
C ASP A 21 20.46 32.21 6.04
N ALA A 22 20.34 32.88 7.18
CA ALA A 22 20.12 32.23 8.48
C ALA A 22 18.76 31.52 8.55
N LEU A 23 17.70 32.07 7.95
CA LEU A 23 16.40 31.42 7.87
C LEU A 23 16.44 30.19 6.97
N ASP A 24 17.16 30.27 5.85
CA ASP A 24 17.36 29.13 4.95
C ASP A 24 18.21 28.03 5.60
N LEU A 25 19.23 28.39 6.36
CA LEU A 25 20.01 27.46 7.17
C LEU A 25 19.16 26.80 8.26
N ILE A 26 18.33 27.56 8.98
CA ILE A 26 17.41 26.99 9.99
C ILE A 26 16.44 26.01 9.35
N ARG A 27 15.83 26.38 8.21
CA ARG A 27 14.96 25.47 7.43
C ARG A 27 15.70 24.22 7.00
N GLN A 28 16.89 24.37 6.42
CA GLN A 28 17.73 23.23 6.03
C GLN A 28 18.10 22.35 7.23
N PHE A 29 18.36 22.93 8.41
CA PHE A 29 18.62 22.18 9.64
C PHE A 29 17.36 21.48 10.17
N GLU A 30 16.18 22.09 10.08
CA GLU A 30 14.90 21.44 10.42
C GLU A 30 14.65 20.26 9.46
N THR A 31 14.81 20.44 8.15
CA THR A 31 14.72 19.37 7.15
C THR A 31 15.79 18.28 7.38
N LYS A 32 17.02 18.67 7.76
CA LYS A 32 18.10 17.72 8.12
C LYS A 32 17.85 16.97 9.43
N THR A 33 17.14 17.59 10.37
CA THR A 33 16.82 16.96 11.67
C THR A 33 15.65 15.99 11.50
N ILE A 34 14.72 16.25 10.58
CA ILE A 34 13.66 15.30 10.17
C ILE A 34 14.26 14.08 9.43
N THR A 35 15.36 14.26 8.69
CA THR A 35 16.09 13.16 8.03
C THR A 35 17.09 12.43 8.95
N ASN A 36 17.22 12.84 10.21
CA ASN A 36 18.09 12.18 11.18
C ASN A 36 17.29 11.09 11.94
N LYS A 37 17.12 9.93 11.29
CA LYS A 37 16.67 8.65 11.87
C LYS A 37 15.62 8.80 12.98
N SER A 38 14.49 9.43 12.66
CA SER A 38 13.28 9.31 13.47
C SER A 38 12.94 7.82 13.59
N SER A 39 12.86 7.32 14.83
CA SER A 39 12.50 5.93 15.11
C SER A 39 10.99 5.75 14.90
N TYR A 40 10.55 5.81 13.65
CA TYR A 40 9.19 5.42 13.29
C TYR A 40 9.00 3.93 13.59
N PHE A 41 7.80 3.53 14.01
CA PHE A 41 7.46 2.11 14.15
C PHE A 41 7.51 1.41 12.79
N ASN A 42 7.01 2.10 11.77
CA ASN A 42 6.93 1.67 10.39
C ASN A 42 6.94 2.92 9.49
N PRO A 43 7.45 2.88 8.24
CA PRO A 43 7.42 4.03 7.34
C PRO A 43 6.02 4.59 7.05
N LEU A 44 4.96 3.81 7.27
CA LEU A 44 3.55 4.19 7.18
C LEU A 44 2.89 4.46 8.55
N LEU A 45 3.58 4.19 9.67
CA LEU A 45 3.09 4.37 11.04
C LEU A 45 4.16 5.07 11.89
N HIS A 46 4.10 6.40 11.97
CA HIS A 46 5.23 7.18 12.51
C HIS A 46 5.24 7.25 14.03
N GLN A 47 4.11 7.59 14.65
CA GLN A 47 4.04 7.85 16.09
C GLN A 47 2.72 7.36 16.69
N ASN A 48 2.77 6.93 17.94
CA ASN A 48 1.60 6.67 18.75
C ASN A 48 1.11 8.01 19.33
N THR A 49 -0.15 8.36 19.05
CA THR A 49 -0.81 9.60 19.49
C THR A 49 -2.08 9.31 20.29
N SER A 50 -2.12 8.13 20.91
CA SER A 50 -3.23 7.68 21.74
C SER A 50 -3.42 8.57 22.96
N ASN A 51 -4.66 8.66 23.41
CA ASN A 51 -5.06 9.34 24.64
C ASN A 51 -6.15 8.51 25.36
N PHE A 52 -6.80 9.08 26.36
CA PHE A 52 -7.84 8.36 27.11
C PHE A 52 -9.13 8.06 26.31
N THR A 53 -9.32 8.68 25.14
CA THR A 53 -10.53 8.52 24.33
C THR A 53 -10.31 7.63 23.12
N GLU A 54 -9.09 7.52 22.61
CA GLU A 54 -8.80 6.82 21.37
C GLU A 54 -7.40 6.19 21.40
N GLN A 55 -7.32 4.91 21.03
CA GLN A 55 -6.08 4.27 20.63
C GLN A 55 -5.78 4.71 19.20
N ARG A 56 -4.73 5.53 19.01
CA ARG A 56 -4.46 6.21 17.75
C ARG A 56 -2.97 6.25 17.41
N PHE A 57 -2.69 6.12 16.13
CA PHE A 57 -1.38 6.42 15.57
C PHE A 57 -1.50 7.50 14.49
N SER A 58 -0.44 8.29 14.33
CA SER A 58 -0.38 9.35 13.33
C SER A 58 0.89 9.22 12.49
N SER A 59 0.76 9.53 11.20
CA SER A 59 1.85 9.62 10.23
C SER A 59 1.74 10.93 9.46
N THR A 60 2.85 11.62 9.25
CA THR A 60 2.88 12.83 8.42
C THR A 60 3.64 12.54 7.15
N PHE A 61 2.94 12.52 6.02
CA PHE A 61 3.55 12.28 4.72
C PHE A 61 3.87 13.60 4.02
N ILE A 62 5.10 13.73 3.54
CA ILE A 62 5.58 14.94 2.84
C ILE A 62 5.47 14.84 1.32
N GLY A 63 5.10 13.67 0.79
CA GLY A 63 4.95 13.44 -0.65
C GLY A 63 6.27 13.13 -1.37
N GLU A 64 7.36 12.89 -0.63
CA GLU A 64 8.66 12.46 -1.15
C GLU A 64 8.91 10.96 -0.93
N GLU A 65 8.03 10.31 -0.16
CA GLU A 65 8.08 8.87 0.07
C GLU A 65 7.90 8.11 -1.25
N PHE A 66 8.67 7.03 -1.45
CA PHE A 66 8.66 6.27 -2.71
C PHE A 66 7.24 5.84 -3.13
N PHE A 67 6.43 5.43 -2.14
CA PHE A 67 5.06 4.96 -2.34
C PHE A 67 4.09 6.09 -2.69
N LEU A 68 4.52 7.36 -2.69
CA LEU A 68 3.76 8.52 -3.17
C LEU A 68 4.36 9.08 -4.46
N THR A 69 5.68 9.22 -4.56
CA THR A 69 6.34 9.80 -5.75
C THR A 69 6.19 8.93 -6.98
N ASP A 70 6.21 7.61 -6.81
CA ASP A 70 6.13 6.63 -7.89
C ASP A 70 4.72 6.04 -8.06
N HIS A 71 3.73 6.52 -7.31
CA HIS A 71 2.34 6.11 -7.43
C HIS A 71 1.46 7.29 -7.85
N MET A 72 1.47 7.60 -9.15
CA MET A 72 0.78 8.76 -9.71
C MET A 72 -0.54 8.35 -10.38
N VAL A 73 -1.64 8.92 -9.90
CA VAL A 73 -2.99 8.67 -10.44
C VAL A 73 -3.55 9.98 -11.00
N LYS A 74 -3.81 10.02 -12.31
CA LYS A 74 -4.21 11.22 -13.05
C LYS A 74 -3.31 12.43 -12.74
N GLY A 75 -2.00 12.19 -12.66
CA GLY A 75 -0.99 13.22 -12.38
C GLY A 75 -0.89 13.66 -10.92
N LYS A 76 -1.58 13.01 -9.98
CA LYS A 76 -1.53 13.32 -8.55
C LYS A 76 -0.83 12.20 -7.78
N LYS A 77 0.02 12.56 -6.80
CA LYS A 77 0.65 11.63 -5.86
C LYS A 77 -0.43 11.07 -4.94
N MET A 78 -0.82 9.82 -5.17
CA MET A 78 -1.91 9.18 -4.44
C MET A 78 -1.35 8.06 -3.59
N LEU A 79 -1.74 7.97 -2.32
CA LEU A 79 -1.35 6.84 -1.48
C LEU A 79 -1.96 5.54 -2.04
N PRO A 80 -1.17 4.50 -2.36
CA PRO A 80 -1.68 3.27 -2.94
C PRO A 80 -2.61 2.55 -1.96
N GLY A 81 -3.66 1.90 -2.47
CA GLY A 81 -4.65 1.21 -1.63
C GLY A 81 -4.03 0.16 -0.70
N VAL A 82 -2.94 -0.48 -1.12
CA VAL A 82 -2.22 -1.47 -0.30
C VAL A 82 -1.48 -0.87 0.89
N ALA A 83 -1.12 0.42 0.86
CA ALA A 83 -0.49 1.07 2.02
C ALA A 83 -1.46 1.19 3.21
N TYR A 84 -2.76 1.28 2.95
CA TYR A 84 -3.79 1.26 4.00
C TYR A 84 -3.83 -0.08 4.74
N LEU A 85 -3.57 -1.19 4.03
CA LEU A 85 -3.51 -2.53 4.64
C LEU A 85 -2.32 -2.66 5.57
N GLU A 86 -1.15 -2.16 5.17
CA GLU A 86 0.04 -2.15 6.04
C GLU A 86 -0.10 -1.18 7.21
N MET A 87 -0.73 -0.02 7.02
CA MET A 87 -1.07 0.90 8.12
C MET A 87 -1.94 0.20 9.18
N ALA A 88 -3.02 -0.47 8.75
CA ALA A 88 -3.91 -1.20 9.63
C ALA A 88 -3.20 -2.35 10.35
N ARG A 89 -2.43 -3.17 9.60
CA ARG A 89 -1.67 -4.29 10.18
C ARG A 89 -0.65 -3.79 11.23
N ALA A 90 0.15 -2.79 10.88
CA ALA A 90 1.16 -2.24 11.79
C ALA A 90 0.52 -1.61 13.03
N ALA A 91 -0.58 -0.89 12.89
CA ALA A 91 -1.28 -0.29 14.03
C ALA A 91 -1.83 -1.36 14.98
N VAL A 92 -2.44 -2.42 14.44
CA VAL A 92 -2.97 -3.54 15.23
C VAL A 92 -1.86 -4.27 15.97
N GLU A 93 -0.75 -4.58 15.28
CA GLU A 93 0.43 -5.19 15.88
C GLU A 93 0.99 -4.35 17.05
N GLN A 94 1.16 -3.03 16.84
CA GLN A 94 1.67 -2.14 17.87
C GLN A 94 0.70 -1.97 19.05
N ALA A 95 -0.61 -1.99 18.81
CA ALA A 95 -1.62 -1.84 19.86
C ALA A 95 -1.87 -3.12 20.66
N ALA A 96 -1.67 -4.29 20.05
CA ALA A 96 -1.85 -5.58 20.71
C ALA A 96 -0.76 -5.87 21.77
N GLY A 97 0.39 -5.21 21.67
CA GLY A 97 1.53 -5.43 22.57
C GLY A 97 2.20 -6.78 22.33
N ASP A 98 2.84 -7.32 23.37
CA ASP A 98 3.45 -8.66 23.30
C ASP A 98 2.35 -9.72 23.17
N LEU A 99 2.17 -10.26 21.96
CA LEU A 99 1.28 -11.39 21.72
C LEU A 99 1.89 -12.61 22.42
N GLU A 100 1.16 -13.20 23.38
CA GLU A 100 1.64 -14.29 24.25
C GLU A 100 2.03 -15.60 23.51
N ASP A 101 1.86 -15.66 22.18
CA ASP A 101 2.12 -16.84 21.36
C ASP A 101 2.72 -16.41 20.01
N ASP A 102 3.91 -16.94 19.66
CA ASP A 102 4.68 -16.71 18.40
C ASP A 102 3.89 -17.09 17.11
N GLN A 103 2.67 -17.61 17.28
CA GLN A 103 1.77 -18.11 16.24
C GLN A 103 0.56 -17.18 16.02
N THR A 104 0.55 -15.96 16.57
CA THR A 104 -0.58 -15.04 16.40
C THR A 104 -0.40 -14.19 15.14
N GLY A 105 -1.17 -14.49 14.10
CA GLY A 105 -1.25 -13.73 12.87
C GLY A 105 -2.35 -12.65 12.91
N ILE A 106 -2.26 -11.69 12.00
CA ILE A 106 -3.26 -10.62 11.84
C ILE A 106 -4.06 -10.90 10.57
N ARG A 107 -5.38 -10.93 10.71
CA ARG A 107 -6.32 -10.98 9.58
C ARG A 107 -7.11 -9.68 9.51
N LEU A 108 -7.18 -9.07 8.34
CA LEU A 108 -8.07 -7.92 8.10
C LEU A 108 -9.33 -8.38 7.36
N GLU A 109 -10.48 -7.82 7.71
CA GLU A 109 -11.78 -8.18 7.15
C GLU A 109 -12.59 -6.94 6.82
N ASN A 110 -13.39 -7.05 5.75
CA ASN A 110 -14.35 -6.03 5.31
C ASN A 110 -13.70 -4.64 5.12
N VAL A 111 -12.52 -4.62 4.49
CA VAL A 111 -11.80 -3.36 4.23
C VAL A 111 -12.47 -2.61 3.11
N LEU A 112 -12.75 -1.33 3.35
CA LEU A 112 -13.34 -0.40 2.38
C LEU A 112 -12.39 0.76 2.13
N TRP A 113 -12.20 1.10 0.86
CA TRP A 113 -11.55 2.34 0.42
C TRP A 113 -12.61 3.36 0.02
N ILE A 114 -12.71 4.42 0.82
CA ILE A 114 -13.78 5.41 0.74
C ILE A 114 -13.32 6.60 -0.09
N ARG A 115 -12.17 7.19 0.26
CA ARG A 115 -11.56 8.36 -0.42
C ARG A 115 -10.05 8.23 -0.46
N PRO A 116 -9.39 8.56 -1.58
CA PRO A 116 -7.94 8.52 -1.66
C PRO A 116 -7.29 9.64 -0.84
N ILE A 117 -6.18 9.31 -0.17
CA ILE A 117 -5.22 10.28 0.34
C ILE A 117 -4.35 10.75 -0.82
N ILE A 118 -4.31 12.06 -1.04
CA ILE A 118 -3.54 12.69 -2.12
C ILE A 118 -2.53 13.63 -1.46
N ALA A 119 -1.24 13.42 -1.73
CA ALA A 119 -0.19 14.30 -1.26
C ALA A 119 -0.15 15.57 -2.13
N GLY A 120 -0.23 16.73 -1.49
CA GLY A 120 -0.12 18.04 -2.10
C GLY A 120 1.28 18.64 -1.95
N GLU A 121 1.37 19.97 -1.96
CA GLU A 121 2.61 20.69 -1.64
C GLU A 121 2.89 20.70 -0.13
N GLU A 122 1.84 20.77 0.67
CA GLU A 122 1.94 20.74 2.13
C GLU A 122 1.90 19.29 2.66
N PRO A 123 2.65 18.99 3.73
CA PRO A 123 2.57 17.69 4.39
C PRO A 123 1.15 17.36 4.85
N ILE A 124 0.76 16.10 4.67
CA ILE A 124 -0.54 15.59 5.08
C ILE A 124 -0.38 14.70 6.32
N GLN A 125 -1.07 15.04 7.40
CA GLN A 125 -1.14 14.20 8.58
C GLN A 125 -2.32 13.23 8.46
N VAL A 126 -2.01 11.94 8.54
CA VAL A 126 -2.94 10.82 8.45
C VAL A 126 -2.99 10.12 9.80
N HIS A 127 -4.18 9.75 10.22
CA HIS A 127 -4.44 9.06 11.47
C HIS A 127 -4.99 7.67 11.18
N ILE A 128 -4.68 6.73 12.07
CA ILE A 128 -5.40 5.47 12.20
C ILE A 128 -5.88 5.30 13.64
N GLY A 129 -7.20 5.25 13.81
CA GLY A 129 -7.88 4.96 15.07
C GLY A 129 -8.24 3.48 15.16
N LEU A 130 -8.10 2.90 16.35
CA LEU A 130 -8.44 1.50 16.64
C LEU A 130 -9.51 1.42 17.74
N PHE A 131 -10.49 0.56 17.52
CA PHE A 131 -11.66 0.41 18.40
C PHE A 131 -11.88 -1.08 18.68
N LEU A 132 -11.51 -1.52 19.88
CA LEU A 132 -11.72 -2.89 20.35
C LEU A 132 -13.16 -3.02 20.89
N ASP A 133 -13.90 -4.02 20.40
CA ASP A 133 -15.22 -4.35 20.93
C ASP A 133 -15.18 -5.47 22.00
N ASP A 134 -16.31 -5.69 22.68
CA ASP A 134 -16.45 -6.71 23.73
C ASP A 134 -16.27 -8.15 23.22
N LYS A 135 -16.27 -8.37 21.89
CA LYS A 135 -16.10 -9.68 21.26
C LYS A 135 -14.67 -9.92 20.78
N GLY A 136 -13.76 -8.96 20.98
CA GLY A 136 -12.38 -9.03 20.55
C GLY A 136 -12.15 -8.65 19.09
N LEU A 137 -13.15 -8.09 18.40
CA LEU A 137 -13.00 -7.54 17.06
C LEU A 137 -12.41 -6.13 17.16
N ILE A 138 -11.38 -5.84 16.37
CA ILE A 138 -10.73 -4.54 16.34
C ILE A 138 -11.19 -3.82 15.08
N SER A 139 -12.10 -2.86 15.20
CA SER A 139 -12.41 -1.97 14.07
C SER A 139 -11.28 -0.95 13.89
N PHE A 140 -10.99 -0.57 12.65
CA PHE A 140 -10.03 0.48 12.35
C PHE A 140 -10.61 1.50 11.38
N GLU A 141 -10.20 2.75 11.56
CA GLU A 141 -10.53 3.87 10.69
C GLU A 141 -9.27 4.65 10.34
N ILE A 142 -9.04 4.90 9.05
CA ILE A 142 -7.93 5.69 8.53
C ILE A 142 -8.51 7.00 8.01
N TYR A 143 -8.12 8.11 8.61
CA TYR A 143 -8.74 9.42 8.38
C TYR A 143 -7.70 10.55 8.39
N THR A 144 -8.10 11.71 7.89
CA THR A 144 -7.34 12.97 8.04
C THR A 144 -8.22 13.99 8.75
N GLU A 145 -7.61 14.86 9.54
CA GLU A 145 -8.29 15.96 10.21
C GLU A 145 -7.92 17.28 9.53
N GLN A 146 -8.91 18.15 9.33
CA GLN A 146 -8.69 19.56 8.97
C GLN A 146 -9.21 20.43 10.10
N ASN A 147 -8.56 21.59 10.32
CA ASN A 147 -8.92 22.50 11.40
C ASN A 147 -10.43 22.82 11.40
N ASN A 148 -11.11 22.50 12.50
CA ASN A 148 -12.53 22.75 12.74
C ASN A 148 -13.50 22.05 11.75
N ALA A 149 -13.09 20.94 11.14
CA ALA A 149 -13.96 20.11 10.30
C ALA A 149 -14.10 18.70 10.87
N GLU A 150 -15.16 18.00 10.47
CA GLU A 150 -15.31 16.57 10.73
C GLU A 150 -14.17 15.78 10.08
N PRO A 151 -13.66 14.72 10.73
CA PRO A 151 -12.63 13.86 10.15
C PRO A 151 -13.01 13.33 8.78
N LEU A 152 -12.08 13.41 7.83
CA LEU A 152 -12.27 12.88 6.49
C LEU A 152 -11.84 11.41 6.45
N LEU A 153 -12.81 10.51 6.47
CA LEU A 153 -12.56 9.08 6.40
C LEU A 153 -12.07 8.65 5.00
N HIS A 154 -10.96 7.90 4.98
CA HIS A 154 -10.31 7.39 3.77
C HIS A 154 -10.46 5.89 3.60
N SER A 155 -10.32 5.13 4.69
CA SER A 155 -10.52 3.69 4.70
C SER A 155 -11.00 3.22 6.07
N GLN A 156 -11.72 2.11 6.10
CA GLN A 156 -12.13 1.46 7.33
C GLN A 156 -12.16 -0.05 7.14
N GLY A 157 -12.17 -0.79 8.24
CA GLY A 157 -12.32 -2.23 8.22
C GLY A 157 -12.26 -2.79 9.63
N SER A 158 -12.03 -4.09 9.72
CA SER A 158 -11.84 -4.78 10.98
C SER A 158 -10.63 -5.69 10.95
N ALA A 159 -10.08 -5.98 12.11
CA ALA A 159 -8.95 -6.86 12.31
C ALA A 159 -9.25 -7.89 13.39
N VAL A 160 -8.71 -9.08 13.21
CA VAL A 160 -8.79 -10.20 14.15
C VAL A 160 -7.39 -10.74 14.37
N LEU A 161 -7.01 -10.87 15.64
CA LEU A 161 -5.84 -11.64 16.06
C LEU A 161 -6.23 -13.12 16.05
N THR A 162 -5.57 -13.90 15.21
CA THR A 162 -5.90 -15.33 15.02
C THR A 162 -4.64 -16.16 15.05
N LYS A 163 -4.75 -17.43 15.43
CA LYS A 163 -3.66 -18.38 15.19
C LYS A 163 -3.41 -18.48 13.69
N VAL A 164 -2.13 -18.46 13.31
CA VAL A 164 -1.71 -18.73 11.93
C VAL A 164 -2.19 -20.13 11.57
N ALA A 165 -3.00 -20.21 10.51
CA ALA A 165 -3.48 -21.48 9.98
C ALA A 165 -2.35 -22.21 9.22
N ASP A 166 -2.56 -23.49 8.90
CA ASP A 166 -1.63 -24.24 8.04
C ASP A 166 -1.33 -23.46 6.75
N ILE A 167 -0.04 -23.33 6.42
CA ILE A 167 0.42 -22.59 5.25
C ILE A 167 0.04 -23.37 3.99
N PRO A 168 -0.88 -22.86 3.16
CA PRO A 168 -1.24 -23.53 1.91
C PRO A 168 -0.07 -23.41 0.93
N VAL A 169 0.17 -24.48 0.17
CA VAL A 169 1.22 -24.53 -0.86
C VAL A 169 0.59 -24.55 -2.25
N ILE A 170 1.03 -23.65 -3.11
CA ILE A 170 0.63 -23.54 -4.51
C ILE A 170 1.62 -24.30 -5.39
N ASP A 171 1.12 -25.16 -6.28
CA ASP A 171 1.93 -25.75 -7.34
C ASP A 171 2.15 -24.75 -8.47
N ILE A 172 3.25 -23.99 -8.37
CA ILE A 172 3.64 -22.97 -9.34
C ILE A 172 3.80 -23.57 -10.75
N LYS A 173 4.34 -24.79 -10.87
CA LYS A 173 4.56 -25.43 -12.19
C LYS A 173 3.23 -25.79 -12.84
N ALA A 174 2.29 -26.31 -12.08
CA ALA A 174 0.95 -26.58 -12.56
C ALA A 174 0.26 -25.28 -13.01
N LEU A 175 0.37 -24.18 -12.23
CA LEU A 175 -0.19 -22.89 -12.63
C LEU A 175 0.47 -22.31 -13.88
N GLN A 176 1.78 -22.43 -14.04
CA GLN A 176 2.48 -22.03 -15.28
C GLN A 176 1.94 -22.80 -16.49
N ALA A 177 1.66 -24.10 -16.34
CA ALA A 177 1.07 -24.91 -17.40
C ALA A 177 -0.38 -24.53 -17.72
N GLN A 178 -1.15 -24.04 -16.74
CA GLN A 178 -2.53 -23.58 -16.92
C GLN A 178 -2.62 -22.14 -17.48
N CYS A 179 -1.69 -21.28 -17.10
CA CYS A 179 -1.58 -19.90 -17.58
C CYS A 179 -0.71 -19.82 -18.84
N ASN A 180 -1.12 -20.52 -19.91
CA ASN A 180 -0.33 -20.69 -21.12
C ASN A 180 -0.95 -20.03 -22.38
N GLN A 181 -2.00 -19.22 -22.22
CA GLN A 181 -2.74 -18.66 -23.35
C GLN A 181 -2.04 -17.48 -24.00
N SER A 182 -1.46 -16.60 -23.18
CA SER A 182 -0.71 -15.44 -23.64
C SER A 182 0.18 -14.90 -22.52
N VAL A 183 1.11 -14.02 -22.88
CA VAL A 183 2.03 -13.38 -21.95
C VAL A 183 1.99 -11.88 -22.16
N LEU A 184 1.82 -11.14 -21.07
CA LEU A 184 2.00 -9.68 -21.04
C LEU A 184 3.41 -9.37 -20.53
N SER A 185 4.17 -8.63 -21.33
CA SER A 185 5.46 -8.08 -20.92
C SER A 185 5.27 -6.90 -19.94
N PRO A 186 6.30 -6.54 -19.16
CA PRO A 186 6.27 -5.35 -18.30
C PRO A 186 5.89 -4.09 -19.05
N ILE A 187 6.44 -3.91 -20.26
CA ILE A 187 6.17 -2.73 -21.11
C ILE A 187 4.67 -2.66 -21.42
N GLN A 188 4.07 -3.75 -21.89
CA GLN A 188 2.64 -3.80 -22.19
C GLN A 188 1.78 -3.50 -20.95
N CYS A 189 2.17 -4.01 -19.78
CA CYS A 189 1.46 -3.75 -18.53
C CYS A 189 1.50 -2.26 -18.15
N TYR A 190 2.70 -1.66 -18.09
CA TYR A 190 2.84 -0.27 -17.66
C TYR A 190 2.36 0.75 -18.70
N GLU A 191 2.39 0.41 -19.99
CA GLU A 191 1.74 1.22 -21.03
C GLU A 191 0.22 1.18 -20.90
N ALA A 192 -0.36 0.00 -20.61
CA ALA A 192 -1.78 -0.13 -20.31
C ALA A 192 -2.16 0.73 -19.10
N PHE A 193 -1.43 0.65 -17.99
CA PHE A 193 -1.63 1.50 -16.80
C PHE A 193 -1.57 2.99 -17.12
N ARG A 194 -0.56 3.42 -17.87
CA ARG A 194 -0.43 4.83 -18.28
C ARG A 194 -1.64 5.30 -19.08
N SER A 195 -2.18 4.46 -19.96
CA SER A 195 -3.38 4.79 -20.74
C SER A 195 -4.65 4.93 -19.88
N MET A 196 -4.70 4.27 -18.72
CA MET A 196 -5.75 4.45 -17.69
C MET A 196 -5.51 5.66 -16.77
N GLY A 197 -4.39 6.36 -16.91
CA GLY A 197 -3.99 7.46 -16.04
C GLY A 197 -3.23 7.02 -14.78
N LEU A 198 -2.71 5.79 -14.74
CA LEU A 198 -1.81 5.28 -13.70
C LEU A 198 -0.37 5.32 -14.19
N SER A 199 0.43 6.21 -13.63
CA SER A 199 1.86 6.34 -13.95
C SER A 199 2.68 5.81 -12.78
N TYR A 200 3.17 4.58 -12.92
CA TYR A 200 4.04 3.95 -11.93
C TYR A 200 5.50 4.32 -12.17
N GLY A 201 6.17 4.85 -11.16
CA GLY A 201 7.61 5.07 -11.11
C GLY A 201 8.38 3.81 -10.70
N ALA A 202 9.70 3.93 -10.54
CA ALA A 202 10.60 2.78 -10.42
C ALA A 202 10.26 1.85 -9.23
N SER A 203 9.87 2.42 -8.08
CA SER A 203 9.52 1.64 -6.89
C SER A 203 8.17 0.91 -6.98
N HIS A 204 7.33 1.20 -7.98
CA HIS A 204 6.06 0.49 -8.20
C HIS A 204 6.08 -0.42 -9.45
N GLN A 205 7.25 -0.60 -10.08
CA GLN A 205 7.41 -1.44 -11.25
C GLN A 205 7.93 -2.85 -10.90
N GLY A 206 7.16 -3.60 -10.10
CA GLY A 206 7.55 -4.93 -9.59
C GLY A 206 7.22 -6.14 -10.49
N ILE A 207 6.47 -5.96 -11.59
CA ILE A 207 6.07 -7.06 -12.49
C ILE A 207 7.21 -7.46 -13.44
N GLU A 208 7.59 -8.74 -13.47
CA GLU A 208 8.50 -9.30 -14.49
C GLU A 208 7.78 -9.70 -15.77
N LYS A 209 6.61 -10.34 -15.63
CA LYS A 209 5.68 -10.68 -16.71
C LYS A 209 4.41 -11.25 -16.09
N ILE A 210 3.32 -11.22 -16.85
CA ILE A 210 2.04 -11.87 -16.48
C ILE A 210 1.74 -12.94 -17.52
N ASN A 211 1.59 -14.20 -17.09
CA ASN A 211 1.11 -15.28 -17.93
C ASN A 211 -0.40 -15.43 -17.71
N LEU A 212 -1.18 -15.47 -18.79
CA LEU A 212 -2.64 -15.50 -18.75
C LEU A 212 -3.16 -16.92 -19.01
N GLY A 213 -4.21 -17.29 -18.29
CA GLY A 213 -5.03 -18.48 -18.52
C GLY A 213 -6.52 -18.15 -18.47
N THR A 214 -7.36 -19.16 -18.65
CA THR A 214 -8.82 -18.96 -18.61
C THR A 214 -9.27 -18.50 -17.22
N GLY A 215 -9.62 -17.23 -17.07
CA GLY A 215 -10.13 -16.65 -15.81
C GLY A 215 -9.08 -16.52 -14.70
N GLN A 216 -7.79 -16.62 -15.03
CA GLN A 216 -6.68 -16.53 -14.08
C GLN A 216 -5.42 -15.94 -14.72
N ALA A 217 -4.54 -15.41 -13.88
CA ALA A 217 -3.25 -14.86 -14.26
C ALA A 217 -2.18 -15.26 -13.24
N LEU A 218 -0.97 -15.54 -13.70
CA LEU A 218 0.19 -15.84 -12.87
C LEU A 218 1.33 -14.88 -13.22
N ALA A 219 1.78 -14.09 -12.26
CA ALA A 219 2.92 -13.21 -12.40
C ALA A 219 4.07 -13.61 -11.48
N LYS A 220 5.30 -13.40 -11.95
CA LYS A 220 6.47 -13.33 -11.09
C LYS A 220 6.73 -11.87 -10.75
N LEU A 221 6.88 -11.59 -9.46
CA LEU A 221 7.03 -10.25 -8.90
C LEU A 221 8.39 -10.11 -8.21
N PHE A 222 8.93 -8.91 -8.26
CA PHE A 222 10.18 -8.54 -7.60
C PHE A 222 9.99 -7.25 -6.81
N LEU A 223 10.71 -7.16 -5.69
CA LEU A 223 10.95 -5.89 -5.02
C LEU A 223 11.91 -5.05 -5.88
N PRO A 224 11.51 -3.86 -6.37
CA PRO A 224 12.39 -3.04 -7.19
C PRO A 224 13.67 -2.64 -6.45
N SER A 225 14.79 -2.59 -7.17
CA SER A 225 16.10 -2.29 -6.57
C SER A 225 16.16 -0.93 -5.87
N SER A 226 15.36 0.04 -6.34
CA SER A 226 15.23 1.40 -5.76
C SER A 226 14.71 1.42 -4.33
N VAL A 227 14.12 0.32 -3.85
CA VAL A 227 13.53 0.18 -2.50
C VAL A 227 13.96 -1.14 -1.83
N SER A 228 15.02 -1.77 -2.32
CA SER A 228 15.48 -3.05 -1.77
C SER A 228 15.98 -2.96 -0.32
N ASP A 229 16.48 -1.80 0.09
CA ASP A 229 16.96 -1.50 1.44
C ASP A 229 15.84 -1.30 2.46
N THR A 230 14.60 -1.07 2.01
CA THR A 230 13.43 -0.90 2.88
C THR A 230 12.66 -2.20 3.12
N GLN A 231 13.06 -3.33 2.51
CA GLN A 231 12.35 -4.62 2.60
C GLN A 231 12.00 -5.01 4.04
N ASN A 232 12.95 -4.86 4.97
CA ASN A 232 12.75 -5.26 6.37
C ASN A 232 11.93 -4.26 7.21
N GLN A 233 11.49 -3.16 6.61
CA GLN A 233 10.66 -2.14 7.27
C GLN A 233 9.17 -2.40 7.09
N PHE A 234 8.79 -3.39 6.26
CA PHE A 234 7.41 -3.71 5.93
C PHE A 234 7.15 -5.20 6.05
N VAL A 235 5.95 -5.56 6.52
CA VAL A 235 5.43 -6.92 6.35
C VAL A 235 4.72 -7.00 5.00
N LEU A 236 3.80 -6.07 4.73
CA LEU A 236 3.12 -5.92 3.46
C LEU A 236 3.79 -4.81 2.64
N HIS A 237 4.91 -5.14 1.99
CA HIS A 237 5.70 -4.13 1.26
C HIS A 237 4.86 -3.48 0.14
N PRO A 238 4.69 -2.13 0.13
CA PRO A 238 3.80 -1.45 -0.83
C PRO A 238 4.09 -1.79 -2.29
N SER A 239 5.36 -1.84 -2.70
CA SER A 239 5.76 -2.20 -4.06
C SER A 239 5.34 -3.61 -4.49
N VAL A 240 5.43 -4.59 -3.59
CA VAL A 240 5.12 -6.00 -3.90
C VAL A 240 3.61 -6.21 -3.88
N MET A 241 2.94 -5.67 -2.87
CA MET A 241 1.49 -5.75 -2.73
C MET A 241 0.77 -5.02 -3.86
N ASP A 242 1.26 -3.84 -4.26
CA ASP A 242 0.68 -3.10 -5.38
C ASP A 242 0.94 -3.82 -6.70
N ALA A 243 2.14 -4.39 -6.92
CA ALA A 243 2.41 -5.23 -8.10
C ALA A 243 1.49 -6.48 -8.16
N ALA A 244 1.08 -7.02 -7.01
CA ALA A 244 0.07 -8.07 -6.94
C ALA A 244 -1.33 -7.58 -7.35
N LEU A 245 -1.77 -6.41 -6.89
CA LEU A 245 -3.01 -5.80 -7.39
C LEU A 245 -2.91 -5.49 -8.88
N GLN A 246 -1.79 -4.93 -9.34
CA GLN A 246 -1.54 -4.64 -10.75
C GLN A 246 -1.65 -5.91 -11.60
N THR A 247 -1.31 -7.09 -11.09
CA THR A 247 -1.45 -8.36 -11.83
C THR A 247 -2.89 -8.63 -12.27
N SER A 248 -3.90 -8.08 -11.57
CA SER A 248 -5.31 -8.18 -11.98
C SER A 248 -5.61 -7.53 -13.33
N ILE A 249 -4.72 -6.65 -13.84
CA ILE A 249 -4.82 -6.09 -15.19
C ILE A 249 -4.88 -7.18 -16.26
N GLY A 250 -4.25 -8.34 -16.01
CA GLY A 250 -4.31 -9.48 -16.91
C GLY A 250 -5.74 -9.99 -17.13
N LEU A 251 -6.57 -9.95 -16.09
CA LEU A 251 -7.99 -10.34 -16.19
C LEU A 251 -8.86 -9.27 -16.86
N LEU A 252 -8.50 -7.99 -16.67
CA LEU A 252 -9.21 -6.85 -17.29
C LEU A 252 -8.90 -6.72 -18.79
N MET A 253 -7.64 -6.90 -19.17
CA MET A 253 -7.22 -6.87 -20.57
C MET A 253 -7.75 -8.11 -21.31
N GLY A 254 -7.73 -9.29 -20.69
CA GLY A 254 -8.13 -10.53 -21.34
C GLY A 254 -7.36 -10.80 -22.65
N ALA A 255 -7.56 -11.96 -23.26
CA ALA A 255 -6.98 -12.21 -24.59
C ALA A 255 -7.65 -11.37 -25.69
N GLU A 256 -8.89 -10.92 -25.49
CA GLU A 256 -9.73 -10.30 -26.52
C GLU A 256 -9.61 -8.77 -26.61
N ASN A 257 -9.15 -8.05 -25.56
CA ASN A 257 -9.01 -6.58 -25.63
C ASN A 257 -7.62 -6.10 -26.04
N VAL A 258 -6.63 -6.98 -26.24
CA VAL A 258 -5.28 -6.59 -26.68
C VAL A 258 -5.32 -5.91 -28.06
N ASN A 259 -6.33 -6.20 -28.88
CA ASN A 259 -6.47 -5.66 -30.24
C ASN A 259 -7.56 -4.59 -30.39
N ASN A 260 -8.49 -4.49 -29.44
CA ASN A 260 -9.63 -3.58 -29.54
C ASN A 260 -9.28 -2.29 -28.79
N HIS A 261 -9.05 -1.21 -29.54
CA HIS A 261 -8.63 0.14 -29.08
C HIS A 261 -9.69 0.85 -28.20
N HIS A 262 -10.44 0.14 -27.37
CA HIS A 262 -11.37 0.74 -26.42
C HIS A 262 -10.57 1.40 -25.30
N PRO A 263 -10.93 2.65 -24.92
CA PRO A 263 -10.27 3.32 -23.81
C PRO A 263 -10.48 2.51 -22.52
N MET A 264 -9.38 2.04 -21.94
CA MET A 264 -9.40 1.35 -20.65
C MET A 264 -9.76 2.36 -19.55
N LYS A 265 -10.70 1.99 -18.69
CA LYS A 265 -11.13 2.83 -17.58
C LYS A 265 -10.16 2.67 -16.41
N LEU A 266 -9.91 3.77 -15.70
CA LEU A 266 -9.22 3.74 -14.41
C LEU A 266 -10.04 2.91 -13.42
N PHE A 267 -9.42 1.94 -12.75
CA PHE A 267 -9.99 1.25 -11.61
C PHE A 267 -9.09 1.44 -10.39
N LEU A 268 -9.70 1.76 -9.25
CA LEU A 268 -9.04 1.91 -7.96
C LEU A 268 -9.63 0.91 -6.96
N PRO A 269 -8.84 0.45 -5.96
CA PRO A 269 -9.34 -0.37 -4.86
C PRO A 269 -10.64 0.19 -4.26
N PHE A 270 -11.60 -0.69 -4.02
CA PHE A 270 -12.91 -0.33 -3.47
C PHE A 270 -13.24 -1.10 -2.20
N ALA A 271 -13.20 -2.43 -2.28
CA ALA A 271 -13.49 -3.30 -1.15
C ALA A 271 -12.63 -4.57 -1.20
N LEU A 272 -12.31 -5.09 -0.02
CA LEU A 272 -11.63 -6.37 0.17
C LEU A 272 -12.33 -7.12 1.31
N ASP A 273 -12.86 -8.30 0.99
CA ASP A 273 -13.60 -9.08 1.99
C ASP A 273 -12.66 -9.59 3.10
N LYS A 274 -11.45 -10.05 2.72
CA LYS A 274 -10.49 -10.61 3.66
C LYS A 274 -9.04 -10.52 3.18
N LEU A 275 -8.15 -10.17 4.10
CA LEU A 275 -6.69 -10.25 3.96
C LEU A 275 -6.14 -11.18 5.02
N GLU A 276 -5.52 -12.29 4.61
CA GLU A 276 -4.80 -13.20 5.49
C GLU A 276 -3.29 -12.95 5.35
N ILE A 277 -2.63 -12.66 6.47
CA ILE A 277 -1.19 -12.37 6.55
C ILE A 277 -0.54 -13.52 7.30
N ILE A 278 0.15 -14.39 6.56
CA ILE A 278 0.78 -15.60 7.06
C ILE A 278 2.26 -15.32 7.32
N GLU A 279 2.92 -14.69 6.33
CA GLU A 279 4.33 -14.32 6.37
C GLU A 279 4.53 -12.96 5.69
N LYS A 280 5.67 -12.32 5.93
CA LYS A 280 6.04 -11.07 5.26
C LYS A 280 6.29 -11.26 3.76
N CYS A 281 6.02 -10.21 2.97
CA CYS A 281 6.44 -10.15 1.58
C CYS A 281 7.98 -10.25 1.46
N THR A 282 8.45 -10.98 0.46
CA THR A 282 9.88 -11.16 0.17
C THR A 282 10.28 -10.41 -1.11
N ALA A 283 11.58 -10.40 -1.41
CA ALA A 283 12.11 -9.74 -2.60
C ALA A 283 11.66 -10.39 -3.93
N VAL A 284 11.28 -11.68 -3.91
CA VAL A 284 10.83 -12.43 -5.08
C VAL A 284 9.61 -13.24 -4.69
N MET A 285 8.50 -13.02 -5.38
CA MET A 285 7.24 -13.71 -5.10
C MET A 285 6.53 -14.11 -6.38
N TRP A 286 5.72 -15.16 -6.30
CA TRP A 286 4.73 -15.49 -7.31
C TRP A 286 3.36 -14.95 -6.88
N CYS A 287 2.64 -14.35 -7.81
CA CYS A 287 1.30 -13.81 -7.61
C CYS A 287 0.32 -14.54 -8.51
N TRP A 288 -0.67 -15.20 -7.90
CA TRP A 288 -1.76 -15.88 -8.61
C TRP A 288 -3.06 -15.12 -8.41
N VAL A 289 -3.63 -14.62 -9.50
CA VAL A 289 -4.89 -13.87 -9.52
C VAL A 289 -5.95 -14.67 -10.26
N ARG A 290 -7.16 -14.71 -9.73
CA ARG A 290 -8.32 -15.41 -10.33
C ARG A 290 -9.62 -14.73 -9.92
N TYR A 291 -10.69 -14.94 -10.68
CA TYR A 291 -12.01 -14.52 -10.21
C TYR A 291 -12.39 -15.24 -8.91
N SER A 292 -12.97 -14.50 -7.96
CA SER A 292 -13.55 -15.08 -6.75
C SER A 292 -14.73 -15.97 -7.10
N GLU A 293 -15.06 -16.92 -6.22
CA GLU A 293 -16.24 -17.78 -6.39
C GLU A 293 -17.51 -16.92 -6.61
N GLY A 294 -18.29 -17.27 -7.64
CA GLY A 294 -19.50 -16.51 -8.01
C GLY A 294 -19.23 -15.22 -8.80
N SER A 295 -17.98 -14.85 -9.05
CA SER A 295 -17.62 -13.74 -9.95
C SER A 295 -17.05 -14.25 -11.28
N LYS A 296 -17.30 -13.52 -12.36
CA LYS A 296 -16.76 -13.79 -13.70
C LYS A 296 -16.56 -12.51 -14.50
N SER A 297 -15.91 -12.66 -15.65
CA SER A 297 -15.80 -11.58 -16.64
C SER A 297 -17.18 -11.07 -17.06
N GLY A 298 -17.31 -9.74 -17.19
CA GLY A 298 -18.55 -9.05 -17.55
C GLY A 298 -19.49 -8.71 -16.38
N ASP A 299 -19.24 -9.18 -15.15
CA ASP A 299 -20.04 -8.77 -13.99
C ASP A 299 -19.89 -7.26 -13.72
N LYS A 300 -20.96 -6.63 -13.20
CA LYS A 300 -20.95 -5.19 -12.86
C LYS A 300 -19.88 -4.82 -11.83
N MET A 301 -19.64 -5.74 -10.89
CA MET A 301 -18.57 -5.65 -9.90
C MET A 301 -17.82 -6.98 -9.92
N GLN A 302 -16.61 -6.96 -10.45
CA GLN A 302 -15.76 -8.15 -10.49
C GLN A 302 -15.02 -8.26 -9.16
N LYS A 303 -15.05 -9.46 -8.59
CA LYS A 303 -14.25 -9.82 -7.43
C LYS A 303 -13.15 -10.80 -7.85
N VAL A 304 -11.96 -10.57 -7.34
CA VAL A 304 -10.80 -11.43 -7.58
C VAL A 304 -10.15 -11.85 -6.27
N ASP A 305 -9.59 -13.05 -6.29
CA ASP A 305 -8.73 -13.57 -5.25
C ASP A 305 -7.28 -13.47 -5.72
N ILE A 306 -6.39 -13.05 -4.82
CA ILE A 306 -4.96 -12.85 -5.08
C ILE A 306 -4.17 -13.58 -4.00
N ASP A 307 -3.36 -14.54 -4.39
CA ASP A 307 -2.43 -15.22 -3.49
C ASP A 307 -0.98 -14.83 -3.87
N LEU A 308 -0.21 -14.35 -2.90
CA LEU A 308 1.24 -14.18 -3.01
C LEU A 308 1.94 -15.35 -2.30
N CYS A 309 2.86 -15.99 -3.00
CA CYS A 309 3.68 -17.08 -2.45
C CYS A 309 5.17 -16.89 -2.74
N ASP A 310 6.00 -17.52 -1.93
CA ASP A 310 7.45 -17.55 -2.15
C ASP A 310 7.84 -18.41 -3.37
N GLU A 311 9.13 -18.59 -3.62
CA GLU A 311 9.62 -19.38 -4.76
C GLU A 311 9.35 -20.89 -4.63
N GLN A 312 9.00 -21.36 -3.43
CA GLN A 312 8.61 -22.74 -3.15
C GLN A 312 7.09 -22.95 -3.25
N GLY A 313 6.31 -21.87 -3.38
CA GLY A 313 4.86 -21.90 -3.46
C GLY A 313 4.16 -21.78 -2.11
N ASN A 314 4.88 -21.54 -1.00
CA ASN A 314 4.27 -21.31 0.30
C ASN A 314 3.56 -19.95 0.27
N VAL A 315 2.26 -19.93 0.54
CA VAL A 315 1.48 -18.68 0.52
C VAL A 315 1.85 -17.83 1.73
N CYS A 316 2.26 -16.57 1.48
CA CYS A 316 2.60 -15.60 2.52
C CYS A 316 1.44 -14.63 2.77
N VAL A 317 0.74 -14.21 1.71
CA VAL A 317 -0.34 -13.22 1.80
C VAL A 317 -1.47 -13.62 0.86
N ARG A 318 -2.71 -13.48 1.33
CA ARG A 318 -3.92 -13.83 0.55
C ARG A 318 -4.98 -12.75 0.68
N LEU A 319 -5.45 -12.26 -0.47
CA LEU A 319 -6.56 -11.34 -0.60
C LEU A 319 -7.74 -12.11 -1.20
N LYS A 320 -8.89 -12.06 -0.52
CA LYS A 320 -10.13 -12.68 -0.98
C LYS A 320 -11.19 -11.63 -1.25
N GLY A 321 -11.88 -11.78 -2.37
CA GLY A 321 -12.98 -10.89 -2.75
C GLY A 321 -12.54 -9.44 -2.98
N PHE A 322 -11.32 -9.21 -3.48
CA PHE A 322 -10.85 -7.88 -3.85
C PHE A 322 -11.69 -7.35 -5.01
N SER A 323 -12.16 -6.11 -4.89
CA SER A 323 -12.90 -5.42 -5.93
C SER A 323 -12.34 -4.01 -6.14
N ALA A 324 -12.36 -3.58 -7.39
CA ALA A 324 -11.96 -2.26 -7.80
C ALA A 324 -13.11 -1.57 -8.54
N ARG A 325 -13.22 -0.25 -8.41
CA ARG A 325 -14.23 0.55 -9.10
C ARG A 325 -13.59 1.70 -9.85
N SER A 326 -14.24 2.16 -10.91
CA SER A 326 -13.90 3.47 -11.46
C SER A 326 -14.28 4.53 -10.43
N PRO A 327 -13.39 5.49 -10.11
CA PRO A 327 -13.83 6.69 -9.40
C PRO A 327 -14.94 7.32 -10.25
N GLU A 328 -16.08 7.62 -9.61
CA GLU A 328 -17.23 8.24 -10.29
C GLU A 328 -16.74 9.54 -10.94
N GLY A 329 -17.08 9.73 -12.22
CA GLY A 329 -16.79 10.97 -12.91
C GLY A 329 -17.67 12.07 -12.33
N GLU A 330 -17.07 13.19 -11.95
CA GLU A 330 -17.71 14.49 -12.18
C GLU A 330 -18.01 14.54 -13.68
N THR A 331 -19.24 14.19 -14.05
CA THR A 331 -19.81 14.48 -15.37
C THR A 331 -20.05 15.96 -15.53
#